data_AF-A0A8J6Y867-F1
#
_entry.id   AF-A0A8J6Y867-F1
#
_cell.length_a   1.000
_cell.length_b   1.000
_cell.length_c   1.000
_cell.angle_alpha   90.00
_cell.angle_beta   90.00
_cell.angle_gamma   90.00
#
_symmetry.space_group_name_H-M   'P 1'
#
loop_
_entity.id
_entity.type
_entity.pdbx_description
1 polymer ?
#
loop_
_entity_poly.entity_id
_entity_poly.type
_entity_poly.pdbx_seq_one_letter_code
_entity_poly.pdbx_strand_id
1 'polypeptide(L)'
;MTIREGSVVIVSSVVALAAILGGAFYPGPRVVIGVLLAAALGWAVAVRRGQLVSEEWVALGFVAWGVVSAALAAAAPLAAREAVTVWIVAWGLWIVARRARKSNSQAGLIILTATAVILAFGVMLEAVGLRGLRVGGLLENPNITASLLVVLLPAVFVIGGRQRWRFAAAAVLTLGLVFTGSRAGLLAMLAVVAVVLPRGRPKVVGLLTGGVGVMAVLVWRFVHQPDILAWFRPAIWSAVVRLWASHPLCGVGPGGLADAAGPQRLLHADHVGQRQFLIGYAESSPLAVLVQTGLVGVLIAFVALLIWWRRARGDQRLSRNMTATLVAMAVMGAFHDMLTMDVVLWWWALGIGLLEANSDPSTPKNGLSISSASGRTIVGMALSFVVLWGVVQPTWARWIWRSGGPDPVVAARTMRAEPWFDVPLEWRSRELLKQSRWSWETVAEATAVSGEAVRVHPGAARLWSIRATIHARVVAEFGPWSDSVNGAREGFARAVELEPHQPWSFLEWARLERNLGHTADAVNLV
;
A
#
# COMPACT_ATOMS: atom_id res chain seq x y z
N MET A 1 12.82 32.43 11.40
CA MET A 1 12.40 31.01 11.44
C MET A 1 13.58 30.21 11.94
N THR A 2 13.51 29.60 13.11
CA THR A 2 14.64 28.79 13.61
C THR A 2 14.78 27.52 12.77
N ILE A 3 16.00 26.99 12.61
CA ILE A 3 16.28 25.76 11.84
C ILE A 3 15.35 24.60 12.26
N ARG A 4 14.95 24.52 13.54
CA ARG A 4 14.01 23.51 14.05
C ARG A 4 12.58 23.66 13.51
N GLU A 5 12.16 24.90 13.26
CA GLU A 5 10.80 25.23 12.84
C GLU A 5 10.51 24.83 11.39
N GLY A 6 11.55 24.75 10.54
CA GLY A 6 11.41 24.37 9.13
C GLY A 6 11.07 22.90 8.86
N SER A 7 11.34 22.00 9.82
CA SER A 7 11.22 20.54 9.61
C SER A 7 9.83 20.07 9.16
N VAL A 8 8.76 20.56 9.80
CA VAL A 8 7.38 20.18 9.47
C VAL A 8 6.94 20.69 8.11
N VAL A 9 7.35 21.91 7.78
CA VAL A 9 7.07 22.54 6.49
C VAL A 9 7.74 21.73 5.39
N ILE A 10 9.02 21.39 5.56
CA ILE A 10 9.78 20.59 4.59
C ILE A 10 9.15 19.21 4.41
N VAL A 11 8.85 18.50 5.50
CA VAL A 11 8.18 17.20 5.44
C VAL A 11 6.81 17.30 4.75
N SER A 12 6.01 18.33 5.05
CA SER A 12 4.71 18.56 4.42
C SER A 12 4.85 18.83 2.92
N SER A 13 5.87 19.60 2.51
CA SER A 13 6.18 19.86 1.10
C SER A 13 6.61 18.59 0.36
N VAL A 14 7.38 17.70 0.99
CA VAL A 14 7.78 16.43 0.37
C VAL A 14 6.57 15.51 0.18
N VAL A 15 5.69 15.39 1.18
CA VAL A 15 4.44 14.60 1.07
C VAL A 15 3.49 15.22 0.03
N ALA A 16 3.39 16.55 -0.02
CA ALA A 16 2.65 17.27 -1.06
C ALA A 16 3.19 16.98 -2.46
N LEU A 17 4.51 17.06 -2.64
CA LEU A 17 5.17 16.75 -3.90
C LEU A 17 4.93 15.30 -4.31
N ALA A 18 4.97 14.36 -3.35
CA ALA A 18 4.64 12.96 -3.59
C ALA A 18 3.22 12.79 -4.14
N ALA A 19 2.23 13.50 -3.59
CA ALA A 19 0.86 13.45 -4.09
C ALA A 19 0.69 14.06 -5.48
N ILE A 20 1.35 15.20 -5.77
CA ILE A 20 1.29 15.87 -7.09
C ILE A 20 1.93 15.03 -8.18
N LEU A 21 3.07 14.40 -7.89
CA LEU A 21 3.77 13.51 -8.82
C LEU A 21 3.12 12.12 -8.92
N GLY A 22 1.80 12.04 -8.69
CA GLY A 22 1.02 10.83 -8.82
C GLY A 22 1.45 9.74 -7.84
N GLY A 23 1.75 10.06 -6.58
CA GLY A 23 2.22 9.08 -5.60
C GLY A 23 3.57 8.44 -5.94
N ALA A 24 4.22 8.94 -6.99
CA ALA A 24 5.43 8.38 -7.57
C ALA A 24 5.26 6.92 -8.08
N PHE A 25 4.20 6.64 -8.85
CA PHE A 25 4.05 5.34 -9.55
C PHE A 25 5.23 5.03 -10.50
N TYR A 26 5.92 6.06 -10.96
CA TYR A 26 7.12 5.92 -11.77
C TYR A 26 8.38 5.82 -10.91
N PRO A 27 9.30 4.88 -11.22
CA PRO A 27 10.51 4.69 -10.45
C PRO A 27 11.39 5.95 -10.30
N GLY A 28 11.56 6.74 -11.37
CA GLY A 28 12.39 7.96 -11.32
C GLY A 28 11.93 8.97 -10.25
N PRO A 29 10.71 9.52 -10.34
CA PRO A 29 10.16 10.40 -9.31
C PRO A 29 10.18 9.80 -7.90
N ARG A 30 9.96 8.49 -7.76
CA ARG A 30 9.90 7.80 -6.46
C ARG A 30 11.26 7.72 -5.78
N VAL A 31 12.36 7.60 -6.52
CA VAL A 31 13.72 7.72 -5.97
C VAL A 31 13.93 9.11 -5.39
N VAL A 32 13.59 10.17 -6.14
CA VAL A 32 13.75 11.55 -5.69
C VAL A 32 12.94 11.82 -4.43
N ILE A 33 11.66 11.43 -4.41
CA ILE A 33 10.78 11.60 -3.25
C ILE A 33 11.31 10.82 -2.05
N GLY A 34 11.75 9.57 -2.23
CA GLY A 34 12.28 8.78 -1.13
C GLY A 34 13.58 9.35 -0.55
N VAL A 35 14.48 9.90 -1.37
CA VAL A 35 15.70 10.60 -0.90
C VAL A 35 15.32 11.85 -0.11
N LEU A 36 14.41 12.68 -0.65
CA LEU A 36 13.93 13.88 0.04
C LEU A 36 13.25 13.53 1.37
N LEU A 37 12.46 12.46 1.40
CA LEU A 37 11.76 12.00 2.58
C LEU A 37 12.74 11.45 3.63
N ALA A 38 13.74 10.68 3.21
CA ALA A 38 14.80 10.18 4.09
C ALA A 38 15.55 11.34 4.77
N ALA A 39 15.95 12.35 4.00
CA ALA A 39 16.65 13.54 4.50
C ALA A 39 15.74 14.38 5.43
N ALA A 40 14.51 14.67 4.99
CA ALA A 40 13.57 15.49 5.75
C ALA A 40 13.19 14.84 7.09
N LEU A 41 12.88 13.54 7.06
CA LEU A 41 12.42 12.80 8.23
C LEU A 41 13.57 12.54 9.23
N GLY A 42 14.74 12.13 8.73
CA GLY A 42 15.92 11.94 9.58
C GLY A 42 16.36 13.22 10.27
N TRP A 43 16.37 14.34 9.54
CA TRP A 43 16.66 15.65 10.11
C TRP A 43 15.59 16.09 11.13
N ALA A 44 14.31 15.92 10.81
CA ALA A 44 13.21 16.28 11.71
C ALA A 44 13.29 15.50 13.04
N VAL A 45 13.64 14.23 13.01
CA VAL A 45 13.81 13.39 14.22
C VAL A 45 15.07 13.78 14.98
N ALA A 46 16.21 13.97 14.31
CA ALA A 46 17.48 14.32 14.95
C ALA A 46 17.38 15.64 15.75
N VAL A 47 16.63 16.62 15.22
CA VAL A 47 16.54 17.95 15.81
C VAL A 47 15.51 18.04 16.94
N ARG A 48 14.48 17.18 16.96
CA ARG A 48 13.39 17.24 17.93
C ARG A 48 13.76 16.65 19.28
N ARG A 49 13.26 17.26 20.35
CA ARG A 49 13.36 16.72 21.72
C ARG A 49 12.02 16.10 22.10
N GLY A 50 12.04 15.06 22.91
CA GLY A 50 10.83 14.52 23.53
C GLY A 50 10.87 13.00 23.63
N GLN A 51 10.38 12.52 24.76
CA GLN A 51 10.12 11.12 25.06
C GLN A 51 9.07 10.57 24.08
N LEU A 52 9.03 9.25 23.84
CA LEU A 52 7.86 8.65 23.18
C LEU A 52 6.73 8.50 24.22
N VAL A 53 5.51 8.93 23.89
CA VAL A 53 4.31 8.70 24.72
C VAL A 53 3.71 7.32 24.45
N SER A 54 2.83 6.83 25.32
CA SER A 54 2.26 5.47 25.24
C SER A 54 1.65 5.14 23.88
N GLU A 55 0.95 6.10 23.25
CA GLU A 55 0.37 5.91 21.91
C GLU A 55 1.44 5.71 20.84
N GLU A 56 2.55 6.45 20.92
CA GLU A 56 3.65 6.37 19.96
C GLU A 56 4.40 5.04 20.11
N TRP A 57 4.52 4.53 21.35
CA TRP A 57 5.05 3.21 21.64
C TRP A 57 4.15 2.09 21.11
N VAL A 58 2.83 2.18 21.29
CA VAL A 58 1.91 1.16 20.79
C VAL A 58 1.87 1.17 19.26
N ALA A 59 1.88 2.35 18.63
CA ALA A 59 2.00 2.45 17.17
C ALA A 59 3.32 1.85 16.67
N LEU A 60 4.45 2.09 17.35
CA LEU A 60 5.72 1.46 17.03
C LEU A 60 5.68 -0.06 17.26
N GLY A 61 5.00 -0.53 18.31
CA GLY A 61 4.77 -1.94 18.58
C GLY A 61 3.97 -2.63 17.48
N PHE A 62 2.98 -1.94 16.89
CA PHE A 62 2.24 -2.43 15.72
C PHE A 62 3.15 -2.59 14.51
N VAL A 63 4.02 -1.60 14.24
CA VAL A 63 5.00 -1.67 13.16
C VAL A 63 6.02 -2.79 13.38
N ALA A 64 6.52 -2.92 14.61
CA ALA A 64 7.45 -3.99 14.99
C ALA A 64 6.80 -5.38 14.83
N TRP A 65 5.53 -5.52 15.18
CA TRP A 65 4.78 -6.74 14.91
C TRP A 65 4.61 -7.00 13.41
N GLY A 66 4.42 -5.96 12.59
CA GLY A 66 4.45 -6.07 11.13
C GLY A 66 5.75 -6.68 10.60
N VAL A 67 6.90 -6.30 11.16
CA VAL A 67 8.21 -6.90 10.83
C VAL A 67 8.24 -8.39 11.19
N VAL A 68 7.79 -8.75 12.39
CA VAL A 68 7.75 -10.14 12.86
C VAL A 68 6.83 -10.97 11.96
N SER A 69 5.63 -10.48 11.68
CA SER A 69 4.66 -11.12 10.81
C SER A 69 5.20 -11.33 9.38
N ALA A 70 5.84 -10.31 8.79
CA ALA A 70 6.52 -10.42 7.50
C ALA A 70 7.61 -11.52 7.50
N ALA A 71 8.44 -11.56 8.55
CA ALA A 71 9.51 -12.54 8.67
C ALA A 71 8.98 -13.97 8.83
N LEU A 72 7.87 -14.16 9.55
CA LEU A 72 7.22 -15.46 9.71
C LEU A 72 6.51 -15.95 8.45
N ALA A 73 5.91 -15.03 7.68
CA ALA A 73 5.25 -15.38 6.43
C ALA A 73 6.27 -15.73 5.32
N ALA A 74 7.37 -14.98 5.24
CA ALA A 74 8.50 -15.18 4.32
C ALA A 74 8.15 -15.35 2.82
N ALA A 75 6.91 -15.06 2.41
CA ALA A 75 6.42 -15.33 1.06
C ALA A 75 6.99 -14.35 0.02
N ALA A 76 7.06 -13.06 0.37
CA ALA A 76 7.45 -11.97 -0.53
C ALA A 76 8.37 -10.95 0.16
N PRO A 77 9.67 -11.24 0.30
CA PRO A 77 10.61 -10.42 1.07
C PRO A 77 10.66 -8.95 0.62
N LEU A 78 10.64 -8.70 -0.69
CA LEU A 78 10.67 -7.34 -1.23
C LEU A 78 9.41 -6.54 -0.88
N ALA A 79 8.23 -7.13 -1.13
CA ALA A 79 6.95 -6.49 -0.85
C ALA A 79 6.78 -6.21 0.65
N ALA A 80 7.22 -7.14 1.50
CA ALA A 80 7.19 -6.99 2.93
C ALA A 80 8.06 -5.84 3.43
N ARG A 81 9.29 -5.74 2.92
CA ARG A 81 10.22 -4.65 3.23
C ARG A 81 9.69 -3.28 2.79
N GLU A 82 9.08 -3.19 1.61
CA GLU A 82 8.44 -1.96 1.15
C GLU A 82 7.25 -1.56 2.05
N ALA A 83 6.34 -2.50 2.32
CA ALA A 83 5.16 -2.24 3.15
C ALA A 83 5.52 -1.82 4.58
N VAL A 84 6.47 -2.52 5.22
CA VAL A 84 6.97 -2.18 6.56
C VAL A 84 7.63 -0.80 6.56
N THR A 85 8.47 -0.48 5.57
CA THR A 85 9.09 0.85 5.47
C THR A 85 8.04 1.94 5.31
N VAL A 86 6.98 1.70 4.54
CA VAL A 86 5.85 2.63 4.39
C VAL A 86 5.17 2.88 5.74
N TRP A 87 4.99 1.86 6.57
CA TRP A 87 4.43 1.98 7.92
C TRP A 87 5.36 2.74 8.87
N ILE A 88 6.67 2.49 8.82
CA ILE A 88 7.69 3.22 9.60
C ILE A 88 7.69 4.70 9.23
N VAL A 89 7.62 5.01 7.93
CA VAL A 89 7.54 6.40 7.44
C VAL A 89 6.27 7.06 7.92
N ALA A 90 5.11 6.40 7.83
CA ALA A 90 3.85 6.94 8.32
C ALA A 90 3.92 7.26 9.83
N TRP A 91 4.46 6.34 10.63
CA TRP A 91 4.70 6.55 12.06
C TRP A 91 5.61 7.77 12.31
N GLY A 92 6.73 7.87 11.59
CA GLY A 92 7.66 8.99 11.71
C GLY A 92 7.01 10.34 11.31
N LEU A 93 6.26 10.35 10.22
CA LEU A 93 5.51 11.52 9.75
C LEU A 93 4.48 11.98 10.79
N TRP A 94 3.73 11.06 11.38
CA TRP A 94 2.77 11.39 12.43
C TRP A 94 3.46 11.98 13.66
N ILE A 95 4.57 11.40 14.13
CA ILE A 95 5.35 11.95 15.26
C ILE A 95 5.88 13.35 14.96
N VAL A 96 6.44 13.55 13.75
CA VAL A 96 6.93 14.86 13.32
C VAL A 96 5.78 15.85 13.16
N ALA A 97 4.61 15.45 12.70
CA ALA A 97 3.48 16.36 12.61
C ALA A 97 2.89 16.71 13.98
N ARG A 98 2.65 15.73 14.86
CA ARG A 98 1.96 15.92 16.14
C ARG A 98 2.70 16.77 17.16
N ARG A 99 4.04 16.82 17.09
CA ARG A 99 4.85 17.70 17.96
C ARG A 99 5.23 19.02 17.31
N ALA A 100 4.57 19.39 16.20
CA ALA A 100 4.74 20.68 15.57
C ALA A 100 4.23 21.81 16.47
N ARG A 101 4.87 22.98 16.42
CA ARG A 101 4.27 24.19 16.98
C ARG A 101 3.03 24.56 16.17
N LYS A 102 2.07 25.23 16.80
CA LYS A 102 0.82 25.68 16.15
C LYS A 102 1.06 26.41 14.82
N SER A 103 1.99 27.37 14.76
CA SER A 103 2.34 28.09 13.52
C SER A 103 2.78 27.16 12.39
N ASN A 104 3.63 26.19 12.69
CA ASN A 104 4.17 25.25 11.70
C ASN A 104 3.13 24.20 11.31
N SER A 105 2.27 23.81 12.25
CA SER A 105 1.14 22.93 11.97
C SER A 105 0.16 23.60 11.00
N GLN A 106 -0.11 24.90 11.18
CA GLN A 106 -0.93 25.67 10.26
C GLN A 106 -0.29 25.80 8.88
N ALA A 107 1.02 26.06 8.82
CA ALA A 107 1.75 26.08 7.55
C ALA A 107 1.70 24.72 6.83
N GLY A 108 1.86 23.61 7.55
CA GLY A 108 1.72 22.26 7.00
C GLY A 108 0.30 21.98 6.47
N LEU A 109 -0.74 22.36 7.23
CA LEU A 109 -2.13 22.22 6.80
C LEU A 109 -2.44 23.08 5.55
N ILE A 110 -1.87 24.29 5.47
CA ILE A 110 -1.97 25.14 4.27
C ILE A 110 -1.36 24.44 3.07
N ILE A 111 -0.16 23.86 3.20
CA ILE A 111 0.51 23.12 2.13
C ILE A 111 -0.36 21.96 1.66
N LEU A 112 -0.83 21.10 2.59
CA LEU A 112 -1.66 19.95 2.25
C LEU A 112 -2.99 20.37 1.59
N THR A 113 -3.62 21.44 2.09
CA THR A 113 -4.87 21.95 1.51
C THR A 113 -4.66 22.54 0.13
N ALA A 114 -3.59 23.32 -0.07
CA ALA A 114 -3.25 23.86 -1.37
C ALA A 114 -3.00 22.74 -2.38
N THR A 115 -2.27 21.69 -1.98
CA THR A 115 -2.05 20.51 -2.81
C THR A 115 -3.35 19.76 -3.10
N ALA A 116 -4.23 19.57 -2.12
CA ALA A 116 -5.53 18.95 -2.36
C ALA A 116 -6.38 19.76 -3.35
N VAL A 117 -6.33 21.09 -3.29
CA VAL A 117 -6.99 21.98 -4.26
C VAL A 117 -6.39 21.77 -5.66
N ILE A 118 -5.06 21.68 -5.80
CA ILE A 118 -4.41 21.36 -7.09
C ILE A 118 -4.87 20.00 -7.62
N LEU A 119 -4.92 18.97 -6.77
CA LEU A 119 -5.39 17.63 -7.16
C LEU A 119 -6.85 17.66 -7.62
N ALA A 120 -7.73 18.37 -6.89
CA ALA A 120 -9.13 18.55 -7.27
C ALA A 120 -9.28 19.28 -8.61
N PHE A 121 -8.47 20.32 -8.87
CA PHE A 121 -8.43 20.96 -10.19
C PHE A 121 -7.98 20.01 -11.29
N GLY A 122 -6.95 19.19 -11.05
CA GLY A 122 -6.51 18.16 -12.00
C GLY A 122 -7.63 17.19 -12.37
N VAL A 123 -8.38 16.70 -11.38
CA VAL A 123 -9.57 15.86 -11.59
C VAL A 123 -10.64 16.60 -12.40
N MET A 124 -10.94 17.86 -12.07
CA MET A 124 -11.93 18.64 -12.81
C MET A 124 -11.53 18.86 -14.28
N LEU A 125 -10.27 19.20 -14.53
CA LEU A 125 -9.76 19.39 -15.90
C LEU A 125 -9.81 18.11 -16.71
N GLU A 126 -9.42 16.98 -16.13
CA GLU A 126 -9.51 15.67 -16.79
C GLU A 126 -10.97 15.28 -17.06
N ALA A 127 -11.89 15.52 -16.11
CA ALA A 127 -13.31 15.21 -16.27
C ALA A 127 -13.94 16.03 -17.41
N VAL A 128 -13.58 17.32 -17.51
CA VAL A 128 -14.01 18.19 -18.62
C VAL A 128 -13.41 17.73 -19.94
N GLY A 129 -12.11 17.40 -19.95
CA GLY A 129 -11.40 16.94 -21.16
C GLY A 129 -11.94 15.62 -21.71
N LEU A 130 -12.21 14.65 -20.83
CA LEU A 130 -12.77 13.35 -21.19
C LEU A 130 -14.30 13.35 -21.34
N ARG A 131 -14.97 14.47 -21.01
CA ARG A 131 -16.44 14.61 -20.97
C ARG A 131 -17.11 13.49 -20.15
N GLY A 132 -16.48 13.10 -19.05
CA GLY A 132 -16.91 11.98 -18.21
C GLY A 132 -16.51 12.18 -16.75
N LEU A 133 -17.25 11.53 -15.84
CA LEU A 133 -16.85 11.44 -14.44
C LEU A 133 -16.01 10.17 -14.20
N ARG A 134 -15.51 10.02 -12.97
CA ARG A 134 -14.64 8.92 -12.54
C ARG A 134 -13.24 9.01 -13.12
N VAL A 135 -12.62 10.15 -12.89
CA VAL A 135 -11.24 10.42 -13.30
C VAL A 135 -10.32 10.52 -12.09
N GLY A 136 -9.08 10.11 -12.24
CA GLY A 136 -8.07 10.10 -11.18
C GLY A 136 -7.30 11.40 -11.03
N GLY A 137 -7.34 12.27 -12.04
CA GLY A 137 -6.41 13.39 -12.16
C GLY A 137 -4.97 12.87 -12.25
N LEU A 138 -4.08 13.56 -11.55
CA LEU A 138 -2.64 13.25 -11.50
C LEU A 138 -2.30 11.87 -10.94
N LEU A 139 -3.23 11.19 -10.26
CA LEU A 139 -3.01 9.90 -9.60
C LEU A 139 -3.55 8.70 -10.38
N GLU A 140 -4.22 8.92 -11.52
CA GLU A 140 -4.91 7.92 -12.38
C GLU A 140 -6.05 7.14 -11.68
N ASN A 141 -5.90 6.79 -10.41
CA ASN A 141 -6.87 6.08 -9.60
C ASN A 141 -7.81 7.07 -8.87
N PRO A 142 -9.11 7.13 -9.22
CA PRO A 142 -10.07 8.04 -8.60
C PRO A 142 -10.26 7.81 -7.09
N ASN A 143 -10.09 6.58 -6.61
CA ASN A 143 -10.28 6.27 -5.19
C ASN A 143 -9.11 6.77 -4.33
N ILE A 144 -7.89 6.72 -4.86
CA ILE A 144 -6.71 7.29 -4.22
C ILE A 144 -6.90 8.80 -4.11
N THR A 145 -7.26 9.48 -5.20
CA THR A 145 -7.50 10.93 -5.18
C THR A 145 -8.61 11.30 -4.20
N ALA A 146 -9.75 10.60 -4.23
CA ALA A 146 -10.84 10.82 -3.30
C ALA A 146 -10.40 10.73 -1.83
N SER A 147 -9.51 9.78 -1.51
CA SER A 147 -8.98 9.57 -0.15
C SER A 147 -8.11 10.72 0.35
N LEU A 148 -7.43 11.44 -0.55
CA LEU A 148 -6.63 12.61 -0.21
C LEU A 148 -7.50 13.85 -0.03
N LEU A 149 -8.51 14.02 -0.89
CA LEU A 149 -9.42 15.17 -0.89
C LEU A 149 -10.35 15.17 0.33
N VAL A 150 -11.05 14.06 0.59
CA VAL A 150 -12.14 14.02 1.60
C VAL A 150 -11.61 14.21 3.01
N VAL A 151 -10.42 13.70 3.29
CA VAL A 151 -9.76 13.75 4.61
C VAL A 151 -9.34 15.17 5.00
N LEU A 152 -9.04 16.01 4.01
CA LEU A 152 -8.67 17.41 4.23
C LEU A 152 -9.83 18.39 4.18
N LEU A 153 -11.00 17.98 3.73
CA LEU A 153 -12.18 18.84 3.69
C LEU A 153 -12.48 19.50 5.07
N PRO A 154 -12.41 18.79 6.21
CA PRO A 154 -12.55 19.42 7.53
C PRO A 154 -11.36 20.30 7.92
N ALA A 155 -10.16 19.96 7.44
CA ALA A 155 -8.93 20.68 7.76
C ALA A 155 -8.89 22.09 7.14
N VAL A 156 -9.59 22.32 6.03
CA VAL A 156 -9.73 23.65 5.40
C VAL A 156 -10.25 24.70 6.38
N PHE A 157 -11.13 24.30 7.30
CA PHE A 157 -11.74 25.20 8.28
C PHE A 157 -10.87 25.46 9.51
N VAL A 158 -9.78 24.70 9.68
CA VAL A 158 -8.79 24.87 10.75
C VAL A 158 -7.77 25.96 10.39
N ILE A 159 -7.49 26.11 9.10
CA ILE A 159 -6.48 27.05 8.58
C ILE A 159 -6.93 28.49 8.83
N GLY A 160 -5.98 29.40 9.09
CA GLY A 160 -6.23 30.84 9.20
C GLY A 160 -6.70 31.50 7.89
N GLY A 161 -6.89 32.82 7.88
CA GLY A 161 -7.20 33.58 6.66
C GLY A 161 -8.68 33.89 6.43
N ARG A 162 -8.99 34.55 5.30
CA ARG A 162 -10.34 35.08 5.02
C ARG A 162 -11.34 33.96 4.75
N GLN A 163 -12.52 34.05 5.36
CA GLN A 163 -13.61 33.08 5.26
C GLN A 163 -13.97 32.71 3.80
N ARG A 164 -13.99 33.69 2.89
CA ARG A 164 -14.27 33.48 1.46
C ARG A 164 -13.34 32.45 0.80
N TRP A 165 -12.06 32.46 1.15
CA TRP A 165 -11.07 31.55 0.54
C TRP A 165 -11.20 30.13 1.08
N ARG A 166 -11.59 29.98 2.34
CA ARG A 166 -11.87 28.66 2.93
C ARG A 166 -13.08 28.01 2.27
N PHE A 167 -14.15 28.78 2.05
CA PHE A 167 -15.31 28.28 1.32
C PHE A 167 -14.99 27.95 -0.14
N ALA A 168 -14.21 28.79 -0.83
CA ALA A 168 -13.77 28.49 -2.19
C ALA A 168 -12.95 27.19 -2.26
N ALA A 169 -11.98 27.01 -1.35
CA ALA A 169 -11.21 25.77 -1.28
C ALA A 169 -12.10 24.57 -0.98
N ALA A 170 -13.01 24.66 0.00
CA ALA A 170 -13.94 23.58 0.33
C ALA A 170 -14.86 23.23 -0.85
N ALA A 171 -15.33 24.23 -1.61
CA ALA A 171 -16.14 24.02 -2.80
C ALA A 171 -15.36 23.30 -3.90
N VAL A 172 -14.11 23.71 -4.17
CA VAL A 172 -13.23 23.03 -5.15
C VAL A 172 -12.95 21.58 -4.73
N LEU A 173 -12.63 21.33 -3.46
CA LEU A 173 -12.41 19.97 -2.95
C LEU A 173 -13.66 19.10 -3.08
N THR A 174 -14.83 19.65 -2.75
CA THR A 174 -16.12 18.96 -2.87
C THR A 174 -16.41 18.61 -4.32
N LEU A 175 -16.21 19.56 -5.23
CA LEU A 175 -16.46 19.36 -6.66
C LEU A 175 -15.48 18.34 -7.26
N GLY A 176 -14.19 18.46 -6.95
CA GLY A 176 -13.18 17.47 -7.32
C GLY A 176 -13.54 16.07 -6.81
N LEU A 177 -13.97 15.95 -5.54
CA LEU A 177 -14.41 14.68 -4.97
C LEU A 177 -15.61 14.09 -5.73
N VAL A 178 -16.60 14.90 -6.12
CA VAL A 178 -17.73 14.45 -6.94
C VAL A 178 -17.25 13.93 -8.31
N PHE A 179 -16.31 14.64 -8.96
CA PHE A 179 -15.76 14.22 -10.25
C PHE A 179 -14.92 12.93 -10.18
N THR A 180 -14.34 12.59 -9.03
CA THR A 180 -13.71 11.26 -8.86
C THR A 180 -14.71 10.11 -8.96
N GLY A 181 -16.01 10.37 -8.75
CA GLY A 181 -17.04 9.34 -8.75
C GLY A 181 -16.83 8.22 -7.70
N SER A 182 -15.96 8.41 -6.70
CA SER A 182 -15.64 7.40 -5.69
C SER A 182 -16.80 7.19 -4.72
N ARG A 183 -17.33 5.95 -4.66
CA ARG A 183 -18.42 5.57 -3.74
C ARG A 183 -18.05 5.84 -2.28
N ALA A 184 -16.88 5.35 -1.86
CA ALA A 184 -16.39 5.53 -0.51
C ALA A 184 -16.14 7.01 -0.21
N GLY A 185 -15.60 7.76 -1.17
CA GLY A 185 -15.36 9.20 -1.04
C GLY A 185 -16.66 9.99 -0.80
N LEU A 186 -17.71 9.71 -1.57
CA LEU A 186 -19.01 10.35 -1.41
C LEU A 186 -19.69 9.99 -0.08
N LEU A 187 -19.61 8.74 0.35
CA LEU A 187 -20.10 8.31 1.67
C LEU A 187 -19.31 8.96 2.81
N ALA A 188 -17.99 9.05 2.67
CA ALA A 188 -17.12 9.72 3.63
C ALA A 188 -17.46 11.21 3.74
N MET A 189 -17.77 11.87 2.63
CA MET A 189 -18.24 13.26 2.61
C MET A 189 -19.57 13.44 3.38
N LEU A 190 -20.54 12.54 3.19
CA LEU A 190 -21.79 12.59 3.97
C LEU A 190 -21.55 12.40 5.46
N ALA A 191 -20.64 11.48 5.82
CA ALA A 191 -20.27 11.26 7.21
C ALA A 191 -19.57 12.49 7.82
N VAL A 192 -18.70 13.16 7.06
CA VAL A 192 -18.10 14.46 7.43
C VAL A 192 -19.18 15.51 7.67
N VAL A 193 -20.13 15.67 6.74
CA VAL A 193 -21.26 16.61 6.86
C VAL A 193 -22.08 16.31 8.13
N ALA A 194 -22.34 15.03 8.42
CA ALA A 194 -23.06 14.60 9.63
C ALA A 194 -22.37 15.01 10.93
N VAL A 195 -21.03 15.02 10.95
CA VAL A 195 -20.21 15.42 12.10
C VAL A 195 -20.10 16.94 12.20
N VAL A 196 -19.90 17.64 11.07
CA VAL A 196 -19.61 19.08 11.01
C VAL A 196 -20.85 19.96 11.11
N LEU A 197 -22.03 19.51 10.67
CA LEU A 197 -23.25 20.32 10.76
C LEU A 197 -23.86 20.33 12.18
N PRO A 198 -24.26 21.49 12.72
CA PRO A 198 -24.86 21.58 14.05
C PRO A 198 -26.16 20.77 14.13
N ARG A 199 -26.50 20.28 15.34
CA ARG A 199 -27.74 19.52 15.55
C ARG A 199 -28.97 20.35 15.18
N GLY A 200 -30.05 19.67 14.75
CA GLY A 200 -31.32 20.30 14.37
C GLY A 200 -31.53 20.37 12.86
N ARG A 201 -32.39 21.31 12.43
CA ARG A 201 -32.78 21.53 11.02
C ARG A 201 -31.61 21.57 10.02
N PRO A 202 -30.50 22.31 10.24
CA PRO A 202 -29.43 22.38 9.25
C PRO A 202 -28.77 21.02 8.97
N LYS A 203 -28.58 20.18 9.99
CA LYS A 203 -28.06 18.81 9.80
C LYS A 203 -29.04 17.94 9.02
N VAL A 204 -30.34 18.01 9.32
CA VAL A 204 -31.36 17.24 8.59
C VAL A 204 -31.39 17.66 7.12
N VAL A 205 -31.48 18.97 6.85
CA VAL A 205 -31.50 19.49 5.48
C VAL A 205 -30.22 19.12 4.74
N GLY A 206 -29.04 19.33 5.35
CA GLY A 206 -27.76 19.01 4.71
C GLY A 206 -27.55 17.51 4.45
N LEU A 207 -28.05 16.64 5.33
CA LEU A 207 -28.01 15.19 5.10
C LEU A 207 -29.00 14.73 4.04
N LEU A 208 -30.20 15.32 3.98
CA LEU A 208 -31.17 15.01 2.94
C LEU A 208 -30.69 15.47 1.57
N THR A 209 -30.26 16.73 1.44
CA THR A 209 -29.77 17.29 0.17
C THR A 209 -28.48 16.59 -0.27
N GLY A 210 -27.54 16.39 0.65
CA GLY A 210 -26.32 15.64 0.39
C GLY A 210 -26.62 14.20 -0.01
N GLY A 211 -27.53 13.52 0.71
CA GLY A 211 -27.94 12.15 0.43
C GLY A 211 -28.54 11.99 -0.96
N VAL A 212 -29.46 12.88 -1.35
CA VAL A 212 -30.03 12.91 -2.70
C VAL A 212 -28.93 13.15 -3.75
N GLY A 213 -28.02 14.09 -3.52
CA GLY A 213 -26.91 14.37 -4.43
C GLY A 213 -25.97 13.17 -4.61
N VAL A 214 -25.58 12.51 -3.51
CA VAL A 214 -24.78 11.28 -3.57
C VAL A 214 -25.52 10.18 -4.30
N MET A 215 -26.80 9.94 -3.99
CA MET A 215 -27.60 8.94 -4.68
C MET A 215 -27.71 9.22 -6.18
N ALA A 216 -27.88 10.47 -6.60
CA ALA A 216 -27.90 10.84 -8.00
C ALA A 216 -26.58 10.51 -8.71
N VAL A 217 -25.43 10.83 -8.10
CA VAL A 217 -24.10 10.49 -8.65
C VAL A 217 -23.90 8.97 -8.71
N LEU A 218 -24.35 8.24 -7.69
CA LEU A 218 -24.26 6.78 -7.66
C LEU A 218 -25.13 6.14 -8.75
N VAL A 219 -26.38 6.58 -8.91
CA VAL A 219 -27.28 6.11 -9.96
C VAL A 219 -26.67 6.40 -11.33
N TRP A 220 -26.20 7.63 -11.57
CA TRP A 220 -25.51 7.98 -12.82
C TRP A 220 -24.32 7.04 -13.08
N ARG A 221 -23.50 6.78 -12.06
CA ARG A 221 -22.32 5.89 -12.16
C ARG A 221 -22.72 4.48 -12.54
N PHE A 222 -23.73 3.91 -11.88
CA PHE A 222 -24.16 2.53 -12.17
C PHE A 222 -24.75 2.38 -13.58
N VAL A 223 -25.42 3.43 -14.09
CA VAL A 223 -25.98 3.43 -15.44
C VAL A 223 -24.90 3.56 -16.52
N HIS A 224 -23.92 4.46 -16.34
CA HIS A 224 -22.97 4.83 -17.40
C HIS A 224 -21.62 4.10 -17.33
N GLN A 225 -21.25 3.59 -16.16
CA GLN A 225 -19.99 2.89 -15.94
C GLN A 225 -20.23 1.67 -15.04
N PRO A 226 -20.95 0.65 -15.55
CA PRO A 226 -21.18 -0.59 -14.80
C PRO A 226 -19.82 -1.19 -14.42
N ASP A 227 -19.57 -1.22 -13.12
CA ASP A 227 -18.33 -1.73 -12.57
C ASP A 227 -18.43 -3.25 -12.59
N ILE A 228 -17.79 -3.87 -13.59
CA ILE A 228 -17.78 -5.32 -13.82
C ILE A 228 -17.31 -6.05 -12.55
N LEU A 229 -16.52 -5.38 -11.71
CA LEU A 229 -15.98 -5.91 -10.47
C LEU A 229 -16.79 -5.51 -9.22
N ALA A 230 -17.93 -4.81 -9.36
CA ALA A 230 -18.73 -4.32 -8.23
C ALA A 230 -19.10 -5.43 -7.22
N TRP A 231 -19.35 -6.63 -7.74
CA TRP A 231 -19.77 -7.80 -6.98
C TRP A 231 -18.60 -8.59 -6.38
N PHE A 232 -17.35 -8.25 -6.72
CA PHE A 232 -16.19 -8.96 -6.20
C PHE A 232 -15.83 -8.54 -4.79
N ARG A 233 -16.25 -7.37 -4.27
CA ARG A 233 -15.84 -6.94 -2.92
C ARG A 233 -16.26 -7.91 -1.80
N PRO A 234 -17.54 -8.34 -1.70
CA PRO A 234 -17.89 -9.36 -0.72
C PRO A 234 -17.12 -10.67 -0.90
N ALA A 235 -16.82 -11.06 -2.15
CA ALA A 235 -16.04 -12.24 -2.45
C ALA A 235 -14.56 -12.09 -2.05
N ILE A 236 -13.95 -10.92 -2.28
CA ILE A 236 -12.61 -10.53 -1.82
C ILE A 236 -12.58 -10.58 -0.29
N TRP A 237 -13.53 -9.95 0.38
CA TRP A 237 -13.59 -9.95 1.85
C TRP A 237 -13.74 -11.36 2.41
N SER A 238 -14.60 -12.19 1.80
CA SER A 238 -14.77 -13.59 2.18
C SER A 238 -13.47 -14.40 1.99
N ALA A 239 -12.78 -14.20 0.86
CA ALA A 239 -11.48 -14.81 0.58
C ALA A 239 -10.40 -14.36 1.57
N VAL A 240 -10.34 -13.06 1.89
CA VAL A 240 -9.41 -12.50 2.89
C VAL A 240 -9.66 -13.08 4.28
N VAL A 241 -10.92 -13.25 4.68
CA VAL A 241 -11.28 -13.89 5.97
C VAL A 241 -10.89 -15.38 5.96
N ARG A 242 -11.12 -16.11 4.87
CA ARG A 242 -10.66 -17.50 4.73
C ARG A 242 -9.13 -17.61 4.79
N LEU A 243 -8.42 -16.66 4.19
CA LEU A 243 -6.96 -16.61 4.23
C LEU A 243 -6.43 -16.27 5.62
N TRP A 244 -7.09 -15.35 6.34
CA TRP A 244 -6.77 -15.12 7.75
C TRP A 244 -7.02 -16.37 8.60
N ALA A 245 -8.10 -17.12 8.34
CA ALA A 245 -8.41 -18.34 9.07
C ALA A 245 -7.33 -19.43 8.94
N SER A 246 -6.57 -19.46 7.84
CA SER A 246 -5.40 -20.35 7.71
C SER A 246 -4.13 -19.83 8.40
N HIS A 247 -4.08 -18.54 8.74
CA HIS A 247 -2.94 -17.91 9.43
C HIS A 247 -3.41 -16.99 10.59
N PRO A 248 -4.14 -17.51 11.58
CA PRO A 248 -4.96 -16.69 12.48
C PRO A 248 -4.13 -15.77 13.39
N LEU A 249 -2.96 -16.22 13.84
CA LEU A 249 -2.14 -15.48 14.81
C LEU A 249 -1.30 -14.39 14.16
N CYS A 250 -0.56 -14.74 13.11
CA CYS A 250 0.45 -13.87 12.50
C CYS A 250 -0.01 -13.24 11.18
N GLY A 251 -1.09 -13.73 10.57
CA GLY A 251 -1.47 -13.32 9.22
C GLY A 251 -0.45 -13.76 8.17
N VAL A 252 -0.52 -13.14 7.00
CA VAL A 252 0.32 -13.43 5.83
C VAL A 252 1.47 -12.44 5.65
N GLY A 253 1.72 -11.58 6.64
CA GLY A 253 2.72 -10.54 6.56
C GLY A 253 2.27 -9.31 5.75
N PRO A 254 2.74 -8.11 6.11
CA PRO A 254 2.66 -6.94 5.24
C PRO A 254 3.22 -7.27 3.85
N GLY A 255 2.52 -6.88 2.78
CA GLY A 255 2.95 -7.16 1.41
C GLY A 255 2.76 -8.60 0.90
N GLY A 256 2.47 -9.57 1.77
CA GLY A 256 2.33 -10.99 1.38
C GLY A 256 0.93 -11.43 0.89
N LEU A 257 -0.05 -10.52 0.89
CA LEU A 257 -1.44 -10.85 0.56
C LEU A 257 -1.60 -11.42 -0.85
N ALA A 258 -0.92 -10.82 -1.85
CA ALA A 258 -1.07 -11.23 -3.24
C ALA A 258 -0.64 -12.69 -3.47
N ASP A 259 0.48 -13.09 -2.87
CA ASP A 259 1.02 -14.45 -3.03
C ASP A 259 0.23 -15.48 -2.22
N ALA A 260 -0.20 -15.10 -1.01
CA ALA A 260 -0.99 -15.96 -0.15
C ALA A 260 -2.44 -16.15 -0.65
N ALA A 261 -2.94 -15.26 -1.52
CA ALA A 261 -4.29 -15.33 -2.06
C ALA A 261 -4.46 -16.32 -3.22
N GLY A 262 -3.39 -16.95 -3.72
CA GLY A 262 -3.43 -17.90 -4.83
C GLY A 262 -4.50 -19.02 -4.66
N PRO A 263 -4.61 -19.69 -3.50
CA PRO A 263 -5.64 -20.70 -3.23
C PRO A 263 -7.08 -20.13 -3.16
N GLN A 264 -7.23 -18.82 -3.00
CA GLN A 264 -8.51 -18.12 -2.85
C GLN A 264 -8.87 -17.27 -4.08
N ARG A 265 -8.32 -17.60 -5.26
CA ARG A 265 -8.62 -16.92 -6.53
C ARG A 265 -10.12 -16.81 -6.77
N LEU A 266 -10.55 -15.62 -7.22
CA LEU A 266 -11.94 -15.38 -7.58
C LEU A 266 -12.13 -15.71 -9.05
N LEU A 267 -12.96 -16.74 -9.30
CA LEU A 267 -13.34 -17.15 -10.64
C LEU A 267 -14.47 -16.28 -11.15
N HIS A 268 -14.30 -15.72 -12.35
CA HIS A 268 -15.40 -15.10 -13.06
C HIS A 268 -16.29 -16.20 -13.65
N ALA A 269 -17.57 -16.22 -13.30
CA ALA A 269 -18.51 -17.28 -13.69
C ALA A 269 -18.49 -17.54 -15.21
N ASP A 270 -18.42 -16.47 -16.00
CA ASP A 270 -18.45 -16.55 -17.47
C ASP A 270 -17.08 -16.77 -18.15
N HIS A 271 -15.98 -16.75 -17.39
CA HIS A 271 -14.61 -16.71 -17.95
C HIS A 271 -13.60 -17.53 -17.13
N VAL A 272 -13.97 -18.76 -16.73
CA VAL A 272 -13.09 -19.69 -16.02
C VAL A 272 -11.80 -19.89 -16.82
N GLY A 273 -10.64 -19.66 -16.19
CA GLY A 273 -9.31 -19.78 -16.81
C GLY A 273 -8.88 -18.62 -17.71
N GLN A 274 -9.80 -17.76 -18.18
CA GLN A 274 -9.47 -16.58 -18.99
C GLN A 274 -9.38 -15.28 -18.18
N ARG A 275 -10.25 -15.11 -17.17
CA ARG A 275 -10.30 -13.91 -16.32
C ARG A 275 -10.34 -14.31 -14.85
N GLN A 276 -9.21 -14.79 -14.34
CA GLN A 276 -9.04 -15.03 -12.91
C GLN A 276 -8.57 -13.74 -12.23
N PHE A 277 -9.22 -13.36 -11.14
CA PHE A 277 -8.81 -12.19 -10.36
C PHE A 277 -7.93 -12.64 -9.20
N LEU A 278 -6.65 -12.25 -9.24
CA LEU A 278 -5.73 -12.40 -8.11
C LEU A 278 -5.97 -11.24 -7.14
N ILE A 279 -6.23 -11.57 -5.87
CA ILE A 279 -6.52 -10.58 -4.85
C ILE A 279 -5.20 -9.92 -4.42
N GLY A 280 -4.93 -8.72 -4.95
CA GLY A 280 -3.72 -7.96 -4.61
C GLY A 280 -3.82 -7.09 -3.35
N TYR A 281 -5.03 -6.70 -2.93
CA TYR A 281 -5.29 -5.80 -1.80
C TYR A 281 -6.68 -6.08 -1.21
N ALA A 282 -6.88 -5.86 0.09
CA ALA A 282 -8.06 -6.37 0.80
C ALA A 282 -9.38 -5.59 0.51
N GLU A 283 -9.33 -4.47 -0.23
CA GLU A 283 -10.45 -3.52 -0.40
C GLU A 283 -11.11 -3.10 0.93
N SER A 284 -10.34 -3.15 2.03
CA SER A 284 -10.74 -2.70 3.38
C SER A 284 -9.51 -2.68 4.30
N SER A 285 -9.13 -1.53 4.85
CA SER A 285 -8.02 -1.39 5.81
C SER A 285 -8.19 -2.25 7.07
N PRO A 286 -9.38 -2.37 7.71
CA PRO A 286 -9.56 -3.30 8.83
C PRO A 286 -9.28 -4.76 8.46
N LEU A 287 -9.73 -5.21 7.29
CA LEU A 287 -9.42 -6.56 6.81
C LEU A 287 -7.95 -6.70 6.42
N ALA A 288 -7.33 -5.64 5.90
CA ALA A 288 -5.91 -5.60 5.63
C ALA A 288 -5.08 -5.75 6.91
N VAL A 289 -5.42 -5.04 8.00
CA VAL A 289 -4.80 -5.26 9.33
C VAL A 289 -4.97 -6.73 9.75
N LEU A 290 -6.21 -7.24 9.68
CA LEU A 290 -6.51 -8.61 10.09
C LEU A 290 -5.68 -9.65 9.33
N VAL A 291 -5.66 -9.58 8.01
CA VAL A 291 -4.98 -10.59 7.18
C VAL A 291 -3.46 -10.42 7.17
N GLN A 292 -2.95 -9.19 7.19
CA GLN A 292 -1.50 -8.95 7.11
C GLN A 292 -0.80 -9.12 8.46
N THR A 293 -1.50 -8.91 9.58
CA THR A 293 -0.88 -8.95 10.92
C THR A 293 -1.48 -10.00 11.85
N GLY A 294 -2.56 -10.67 11.46
CA GLY A 294 -3.26 -11.64 12.28
C GLY A 294 -3.90 -11.04 13.53
N LEU A 295 -4.36 -11.91 14.43
CA LEU A 295 -5.03 -11.52 15.66
C LEU A 295 -4.15 -10.65 16.56
N VAL A 296 -2.84 -10.91 16.61
CA VAL A 296 -1.90 -10.16 17.46
C VAL A 296 -1.85 -8.68 17.04
N GLY A 297 -1.72 -8.40 15.74
CA GLY A 297 -1.70 -7.02 15.27
C GLY A 297 -3.04 -6.31 15.46
N VAL A 298 -4.16 -7.02 15.30
CA VAL A 298 -5.50 -6.49 15.63
C VAL A 298 -5.61 -6.11 17.11
N LEU A 299 -5.11 -6.95 18.01
CA LEU A 299 -5.09 -6.65 19.45
C LEU A 299 -4.24 -5.41 19.76
N ILE A 300 -3.07 -5.27 19.14
CA ILE A 300 -2.22 -4.08 19.32
C ILE A 300 -2.94 -2.82 18.79
N ALA A 301 -3.56 -2.90 17.60
CA ALA A 301 -4.34 -1.79 17.03
C ALA A 301 -5.54 -1.41 17.92
N PHE A 302 -6.23 -2.40 18.49
CA PHE A 302 -7.31 -2.19 19.43
C PHE A 302 -6.85 -1.50 20.71
N VAL A 303 -5.71 -1.91 21.29
CA VAL A 303 -5.09 -1.24 22.43
C VAL A 303 -4.72 0.20 22.09
N ALA A 304 -4.16 0.47 20.90
CA ALA A 304 -3.87 1.83 20.44
C ALA A 304 -5.14 2.68 20.40
N LEU A 305 -6.22 2.15 19.83
CA LEU A 305 -7.51 2.82 19.75
C LEU A 305 -8.10 3.09 21.14
N LEU A 306 -7.99 2.15 22.08
CA LEU A 306 -8.46 2.33 23.46
C LEU A 306 -7.69 3.42 24.20
N ILE A 307 -6.36 3.46 24.07
CA ILE A 307 -5.53 4.50 24.69
C ILE A 307 -5.93 5.87 24.16
N TRP A 308 -6.04 5.98 22.83
CA TRP A 308 -6.40 7.23 22.19
C TRP A 308 -7.84 7.66 22.50
N TRP A 309 -8.78 6.71 22.58
CA TRP A 309 -10.16 6.96 23.00
C TRP A 309 -10.26 7.46 24.45
N ARG A 310 -9.50 6.85 25.37
CA ARG A 310 -9.44 7.29 26.78
C ARG A 310 -8.92 8.72 26.88
N ARG A 311 -7.87 9.06 26.12
CA ARG A 311 -7.35 10.42 26.03
C ARG A 311 -8.38 11.39 25.46
N ALA A 312 -9.07 11.01 24.38
CA ALA A 312 -10.12 11.81 23.76
C ALA A 312 -11.31 12.10 24.69
N ARG A 313 -11.61 11.20 25.64
CA ARG A 313 -12.66 11.38 26.65
C ARG A 313 -12.22 12.18 27.88
N GLY A 314 -10.92 12.22 28.17
CA GLY A 314 -10.34 12.98 29.28
C GLY A 314 -10.17 14.47 28.95
N ASP A 315 -9.05 15.04 29.39
CA ASP A 315 -8.77 16.49 29.32
C ASP A 315 -8.60 17.04 27.88
N GLN A 316 -8.43 16.16 26.89
CA GLN A 316 -8.11 16.53 25.50
C GLN A 316 -9.21 16.09 24.55
N ARG A 317 -10.39 16.72 24.63
CA ARG A 317 -11.48 16.45 23.69
C ARG A 317 -11.03 16.68 22.25
N LEU A 318 -11.26 15.68 21.40
CA LEU A 318 -10.99 15.79 19.96
C LEU A 318 -11.76 16.97 19.38
N SER A 319 -11.07 17.81 18.61
CA SER A 319 -11.75 18.89 17.90
C SER A 319 -12.74 18.32 16.89
N ARG A 320 -13.77 19.10 16.57
CA ARG A 320 -14.81 18.70 15.61
C ARG A 320 -14.23 18.35 14.23
N ASN A 321 -13.23 19.11 13.79
CA ASN A 321 -12.57 18.90 12.51
C ASN A 321 -11.71 17.64 12.52
N MET A 322 -10.99 17.37 13.62
CA MET A 322 -10.28 16.10 13.80
C MET A 322 -11.24 14.92 13.76
N THR A 323 -12.35 14.99 14.50
CA THR A 323 -13.39 13.95 14.50
C THR A 323 -13.93 13.69 13.09
N ALA A 324 -14.22 14.75 12.33
CA ALA A 324 -14.70 14.63 10.96
C ALA A 324 -13.65 14.00 10.02
N THR A 325 -12.38 14.39 10.15
CA THR A 325 -11.28 13.81 9.38
C THR A 325 -11.13 12.31 9.66
N LEU A 326 -11.23 11.89 10.92
CA LEU A 326 -11.15 10.48 11.32
C LEU A 326 -12.33 9.66 10.84
N VAL A 327 -13.53 10.24 10.86
CA VAL A 327 -14.72 9.62 10.28
C VAL A 327 -14.56 9.45 8.77
N ALA A 328 -13.99 10.44 8.07
CA ALA A 328 -13.69 10.31 6.65
C ALA A 328 -12.72 9.17 6.38
N MET A 329 -11.62 9.09 7.15
CA MET A 329 -10.65 8.00 7.06
C MET A 329 -11.26 6.63 7.37
N ALA A 330 -12.12 6.54 8.38
CA ALA A 330 -12.79 5.30 8.76
C ALA A 330 -13.73 4.80 7.65
N VAL A 331 -14.51 5.70 7.05
CA VAL A 331 -15.38 5.34 5.91
C VAL A 331 -14.55 4.96 4.69
N MET A 332 -13.50 5.71 4.36
CA MET A 332 -12.60 5.34 3.26
C MET A 332 -11.92 3.99 3.51
N GLY A 333 -11.40 3.77 4.71
CA GLY A 333 -10.72 2.54 5.12
C GLY A 333 -11.66 1.35 5.22
N ALA A 334 -12.95 1.53 5.50
CA ALA A 334 -13.90 0.42 5.49
C ALA A 334 -14.06 -0.22 4.10
N PHE A 335 -13.85 0.58 3.05
CA PHE A 335 -14.14 0.21 1.65
C PHE A 335 -12.93 0.17 0.73
N HIS A 336 -11.73 0.45 1.27
CA HIS A 336 -10.48 0.42 0.54
C HIS A 336 -9.34 0.06 1.48
N ASP A 337 -8.34 -0.63 0.94
CA ASP A 337 -7.08 -0.89 1.63
C ASP A 337 -6.14 0.31 1.45
N MET A 338 -6.06 1.14 2.49
CA MET A 338 -5.20 2.33 2.50
C MET A 338 -3.87 2.08 3.21
N LEU A 339 -3.65 0.88 3.76
CA LEU A 339 -2.42 0.52 4.45
C LEU A 339 -1.30 0.13 3.48
N THR A 340 -1.67 -0.26 2.26
CA THR A 340 -0.75 -0.62 1.18
C THR A 340 -0.52 0.52 0.18
N MET A 341 -1.13 1.68 0.41
CA MET A 341 -1.08 2.84 -0.49
C MET A 341 -0.22 3.94 0.13
N ASP A 342 1.08 3.93 -0.17
CA ASP A 342 2.12 4.74 0.48
C ASP A 342 1.73 6.22 0.63
N VAL A 343 1.38 6.86 -0.49
CA VAL A 343 1.04 8.27 -0.54
C VAL A 343 -0.17 8.60 0.34
N VAL A 344 -1.16 7.71 0.39
CA VAL A 344 -2.38 7.90 1.20
C VAL A 344 -2.04 7.76 2.68
N LEU A 345 -1.30 6.71 3.04
CA LEU A 345 -0.93 6.47 4.44
C LEU A 345 -0.06 7.60 4.98
N TRP A 346 0.91 8.09 4.20
CA TRP A 346 1.75 9.23 4.56
C TRP A 346 0.94 10.52 4.70
N TRP A 347 0.01 10.76 3.78
CA TRP A 347 -0.90 11.91 3.82
C TRP A 347 -1.79 11.90 5.07
N TRP A 348 -2.35 10.74 5.38
CA TRP A 348 -3.24 10.55 6.53
C TRP A 348 -2.49 10.71 7.85
N ALA A 349 -1.33 10.07 7.99
CA ALA A 349 -0.48 10.16 9.17
C ALA A 349 -0.03 11.61 9.44
N LEU A 350 0.39 12.31 8.39
CA LEU A 350 0.77 13.72 8.47
C LEU A 350 -0.45 14.59 8.83
N GLY A 351 -1.60 14.40 8.17
CA GLY A 351 -2.82 15.17 8.41
C GLY A 351 -3.33 15.04 9.85
N ILE A 352 -3.41 13.82 10.39
CA ILE A 352 -3.77 13.56 11.79
C ILE A 352 -2.81 14.29 12.73
N GLY A 353 -1.49 14.14 12.53
CA GLY A 353 -0.52 14.77 13.41
C GLY A 353 -0.61 16.30 13.38
N LEU A 354 -0.83 16.91 12.21
CA LEU A 354 -0.96 18.36 12.10
C LEU A 354 -2.24 18.88 12.79
N LEU A 355 -3.34 18.13 12.72
CA LEU A 355 -4.59 18.48 13.41
C LEU A 355 -4.48 18.33 14.93
N GLU A 356 -3.76 17.32 15.42
CA GLU A 356 -3.45 17.16 16.85
C GLU A 356 -2.61 18.34 17.36
N ALA A 357 -1.51 18.65 16.66
CA ALA A 357 -0.61 19.75 17.02
C ALA A 357 -1.32 21.12 17.07
N ASN A 358 -2.32 21.33 16.22
CA ASN A 358 -3.09 22.57 16.22
C ASN A 358 -4.18 22.60 17.31
N SER A 359 -4.68 21.44 17.76
CA SER A 359 -5.76 21.33 18.75
C SER A 359 -5.24 21.45 20.19
N ASP A 360 -4.01 21.02 20.47
CA ASP A 360 -3.44 21.06 21.81
C ASP A 360 -1.93 21.41 21.83
N PRO A 361 -1.55 22.62 22.28
CA PRO A 361 -0.16 23.02 22.41
C PRO A 361 0.53 22.49 23.69
N SER A 362 -0.15 21.73 24.55
CA SER A 362 0.41 21.22 25.80
C SER A 362 1.35 20.03 25.57
N THR A 363 2.59 20.33 25.13
CA THR A 363 3.67 19.34 25.00
C THR A 363 3.71 18.44 26.24
N PRO A 364 3.53 17.11 26.11
CA PRO A 364 3.52 16.21 27.26
C PRO A 364 4.88 16.28 27.97
N LYS A 365 4.86 16.58 29.28
CA LYS A 365 6.07 16.84 30.08
C LYS A 365 6.74 15.57 30.63
N ASN A 366 6.10 14.38 30.58
CA ASN A 366 6.48 13.25 31.44
C ASN A 366 6.83 11.96 30.69
N GLY A 367 7.99 11.37 30.97
CA GLY A 367 8.39 10.05 30.44
C GLY A 367 9.91 9.86 30.36
N LEU A 368 10.34 8.78 29.71
CA LEU A 368 11.75 8.39 29.51
C LEU A 368 12.44 9.24 28.41
N SER A 369 13.44 10.04 28.81
CA SER A 369 14.21 10.94 27.93
C SER A 369 15.32 10.19 27.17
N ILE A 370 15.29 10.22 25.83
CA ILE A 370 16.50 10.02 25.02
C ILE A 370 17.32 11.31 25.17
N SER A 371 18.15 11.36 26.21
CA SER A 371 18.66 12.63 26.79
C SER A 371 19.60 13.42 25.89
N SER A 372 20.41 12.71 25.09
CA SER A 372 21.54 13.29 24.37
C SER A 372 21.13 13.95 23.04
N ALA A 373 22.10 14.62 22.41
CA ALA A 373 22.02 14.94 20.99
C ALA A 373 22.36 13.71 20.13
N SER A 374 23.38 12.93 20.53
CA SER A 374 23.90 11.80 19.76
C SER A 374 22.85 10.72 19.52
N GLY A 375 22.09 10.33 20.55
CA GLY A 375 21.05 9.30 20.40
C GLY A 375 19.98 9.69 19.39
N ARG A 376 19.63 10.98 19.31
CA ARG A 376 18.65 11.49 18.36
C ARG A 376 19.19 11.51 16.94
N THR A 377 20.45 11.90 16.76
CA THR A 377 21.13 11.82 15.46
C THR A 377 21.17 10.37 14.97
N ILE A 378 21.48 9.41 15.85
CA ILE A 378 21.50 7.98 15.52
C ILE A 378 20.12 7.51 15.06
N VAL A 379 19.05 7.84 15.81
CA VAL A 379 17.67 7.48 15.41
C VAL A 379 17.29 8.15 14.08
N GLY A 380 17.66 9.42 13.88
CA GLY A 380 17.43 10.13 12.63
C GLY A 380 18.13 9.47 11.44
N MET A 381 19.41 9.10 11.61
CA MET A 381 20.19 8.37 10.59
C MET A 381 19.61 6.98 10.32
N ALA A 382 19.20 6.24 11.35
CA ALA A 382 18.56 4.94 11.20
C ALA A 382 17.27 5.05 10.41
N LEU A 383 16.44 6.06 10.68
CA LEU A 383 15.20 6.31 9.95
C LEU A 383 15.47 6.71 8.49
N SER A 384 16.46 7.58 8.22
CA SER A 384 16.89 7.88 6.85
C SER A 384 17.35 6.62 6.11
N PHE A 385 18.16 5.78 6.77
CA PHE A 385 18.62 4.52 6.20
C PHE A 385 17.46 3.59 5.85
N VAL A 386 16.47 3.44 6.75
CA VAL A 386 15.28 2.60 6.49
C VAL A 386 14.51 3.09 5.26
N VAL A 387 14.36 4.41 5.07
CA VAL A 387 13.71 4.96 3.87
C VAL A 387 14.52 4.71 2.61
N LEU A 388 15.84 4.89 2.65
CA LEU A 388 16.72 4.63 1.52
C LEU A 388 16.71 3.13 1.13
N TRP A 389 16.84 2.25 2.12
CA TRP A 389 16.86 0.80 1.96
C TRP A 389 15.50 0.24 1.53
N GLY A 390 14.38 0.73 2.06
CA GLY A 390 13.05 0.18 1.78
C GLY A 390 12.24 0.88 0.69
N VAL A 391 12.57 2.12 0.32
CA VAL A 391 11.88 2.85 -0.76
C VAL A 391 12.82 3.08 -1.94
N VAL A 392 13.96 3.74 -1.75
CA VAL A 392 14.75 4.18 -2.92
C VAL A 392 15.52 3.04 -3.57
N GLN A 393 16.06 2.09 -2.82
CA GLN A 393 16.81 0.96 -3.39
C GLN A 393 15.92 0.06 -4.29
N PRO A 394 14.74 -0.44 -3.85
CA PRO A 394 13.84 -1.20 -4.73
C PRO A 394 13.42 -0.40 -5.97
N THR A 395 13.12 0.88 -5.75
CA THR A 395 12.69 1.78 -6.83
C THR A 395 13.82 2.02 -7.83
N TRP A 396 15.05 2.18 -7.36
CA TRP A 396 16.23 2.35 -8.21
C TRP A 396 16.48 1.12 -9.07
N ALA A 397 16.34 -0.09 -8.50
CA ALA A 397 16.43 -1.33 -9.26
C ALA A 397 15.33 -1.42 -10.34
N ARG A 398 14.08 -1.07 -10.01
CA ARG A 398 12.99 -0.99 -11.00
C ARG A 398 13.29 0.04 -12.09
N TRP A 399 13.95 1.15 -11.76
CA TRP A 399 14.34 2.16 -12.73
C TRP A 399 15.45 1.66 -13.67
N ILE A 400 16.50 1.01 -13.15
CA ILE A 400 17.54 0.37 -13.96
C ILE A 400 16.91 -0.62 -14.95
N TRP A 401 16.04 -1.49 -14.46
CA TRP A 401 15.37 -2.50 -15.29
C TRP A 401 14.52 -1.87 -16.39
N ARG A 402 13.69 -0.87 -16.07
CA ARG A 402 12.82 -0.22 -17.05
C ARG A 402 13.58 0.63 -18.07
N SER A 403 14.71 1.24 -17.70
CA SER A 403 15.45 2.16 -18.58
C SER A 403 16.45 1.45 -19.49
N GLY A 404 17.05 0.33 -19.05
CA GLY A 404 18.05 -0.39 -19.84
C GLY A 404 17.47 -1.37 -20.87
N GLY A 405 16.18 -1.70 -20.76
CA GLY A 405 15.57 -2.80 -21.53
C GLY A 405 15.99 -4.19 -21.02
N PRO A 406 15.31 -5.25 -21.48
CA PRO A 406 15.57 -6.61 -21.02
C PRO A 406 16.87 -7.18 -21.64
N ASP A 407 17.96 -7.17 -20.87
CA ASP A 407 19.28 -7.68 -21.25
C ASP A 407 19.98 -8.35 -20.04
N PRO A 408 20.84 -9.38 -20.22
CA PRO A 408 21.49 -10.07 -19.10
C PRO A 408 22.40 -9.17 -18.24
N VAL A 409 23.07 -8.18 -18.84
CA VAL A 409 23.90 -7.20 -18.11
C VAL A 409 23.02 -6.29 -17.27
N VAL A 410 21.89 -5.83 -17.83
CA VAL A 410 20.90 -5.03 -17.09
C VAL A 410 20.27 -5.85 -15.97
N ALA A 411 19.96 -7.13 -16.20
CA ALA A 411 19.46 -8.04 -15.19
C ALA A 411 20.45 -8.21 -14.03
N ALA A 412 21.71 -8.51 -14.31
CA ALA A 412 22.75 -8.66 -13.29
C ALA A 412 23.01 -7.35 -12.51
N ARG A 413 22.99 -6.20 -13.20
CA ARG A 413 23.09 -4.88 -12.54
C ARG A 413 21.88 -4.62 -11.64
N THR A 414 20.70 -4.99 -12.08
CA THR A 414 19.45 -4.84 -11.32
C THR A 414 19.48 -5.72 -10.06
N MET A 415 19.88 -6.98 -10.19
CA MET A 415 20.01 -7.91 -9.05
C MET A 415 21.04 -7.46 -8.02
N ARG A 416 22.15 -6.83 -8.46
CA ARG A 416 23.11 -6.21 -7.53
C ARG A 416 22.54 -5.00 -6.79
N ALA A 417 21.66 -4.24 -7.43
CA ALA A 417 20.99 -3.11 -6.80
C ALA A 417 19.91 -3.57 -5.81
N GLU A 418 19.15 -4.59 -6.16
CA GLU A 418 18.06 -5.15 -5.34
C GLU A 418 18.01 -6.68 -5.47
N PRO A 419 18.63 -7.42 -4.54
CA PRO A 419 18.68 -8.88 -4.61
C PRO A 419 17.33 -9.57 -4.51
N TRP A 420 16.30 -8.90 -3.94
CA TRP A 420 14.98 -9.47 -3.80
C TRP A 420 14.01 -9.15 -4.96
N PHE A 421 14.49 -8.51 -6.03
CA PHE A 421 13.65 -8.18 -7.18
C PHE A 421 13.66 -9.33 -8.20
N ASP A 422 12.58 -10.10 -8.24
CA ASP A 422 12.45 -11.36 -9.00
C ASP A 422 12.28 -11.18 -10.52
N VAL A 423 11.78 -10.03 -10.97
CA VAL A 423 11.43 -9.80 -12.39
C VAL A 423 12.59 -10.06 -13.37
N PRO A 424 13.84 -9.61 -13.13
CA PRO A 424 14.96 -9.92 -14.02
C PRO A 424 15.28 -11.42 -14.10
N LEU A 425 15.14 -12.15 -12.99
CA LEU A 425 15.38 -13.60 -12.94
C LEU A 425 14.29 -14.37 -13.68
N GLU A 426 13.03 -13.96 -13.51
CA GLU A 426 11.91 -14.53 -14.26
C GLU A 426 12.09 -14.31 -15.77
N TRP A 427 12.42 -13.08 -16.17
CA TRP A 427 12.68 -12.75 -17.56
C TRP A 427 13.80 -13.64 -18.12
N ARG A 428 14.94 -13.73 -17.43
CA ARG A 428 16.08 -14.52 -17.92
C ARG A 428 15.74 -16.01 -18.03
N SER A 429 15.02 -16.55 -17.05
CA SER A 429 14.54 -17.93 -17.07
C SER A 429 13.63 -18.20 -18.28
N ARG A 430 12.71 -17.27 -18.59
CA ARG A 430 11.83 -17.37 -19.77
C ARG A 430 12.59 -17.24 -21.08
N GLU A 431 13.59 -16.36 -21.17
CA GLU A 431 14.42 -16.24 -22.38
C GLU A 431 15.23 -17.51 -22.64
N LEU A 432 15.79 -18.13 -21.61
CA LEU A 432 16.49 -19.41 -21.73
C LEU A 432 15.54 -20.52 -22.23
N LEU A 433 14.30 -20.56 -21.73
CA LEU A 433 13.26 -21.48 -22.21
C LEU A 433 12.87 -21.27 -23.67
N LYS A 434 13.03 -20.06 -24.24
CA LYS A 434 12.71 -19.80 -25.67
C LYS A 434 13.78 -20.29 -26.63
N GLN A 435 15.00 -20.58 -26.15
CA GLN A 435 16.08 -21.05 -27.02
C GLN A 435 15.71 -22.41 -27.63
N SER A 436 15.98 -22.60 -28.92
CA SER A 436 15.59 -23.83 -29.64
C SER A 436 16.50 -25.02 -29.35
N ARG A 437 17.73 -24.78 -28.91
CA ARG A 437 18.72 -25.80 -28.53
C ARG A 437 19.36 -25.40 -27.21
N TRP A 438 19.50 -26.35 -26.31
CA TRP A 438 20.24 -26.16 -25.07
C TRP A 438 21.61 -26.84 -25.16
N SER A 439 22.63 -26.17 -24.62
CA SER A 439 23.89 -26.82 -24.25
C SER A 439 23.88 -27.10 -22.75
N TRP A 440 24.88 -27.83 -22.25
CA TRP A 440 25.04 -28.05 -20.80
C TRP A 440 25.26 -26.74 -20.04
N GLU A 441 25.89 -25.74 -20.66
CA GLU A 441 26.02 -24.39 -20.10
C GLU A 441 24.66 -23.70 -19.98
N THR A 442 23.79 -23.82 -21.01
CA THR A 442 22.42 -23.29 -20.96
C THR A 442 21.61 -23.97 -19.85
N VAL A 443 21.75 -25.29 -19.69
CA VAL A 443 21.09 -26.05 -18.62
C VAL A 443 21.55 -25.56 -17.25
N ALA A 444 22.86 -25.42 -17.04
CA ALA A 444 23.44 -24.95 -15.79
C ALA A 444 22.96 -23.53 -15.46
N GLU A 445 22.93 -22.63 -16.45
CA GLU A 445 22.43 -21.27 -16.26
C GLU A 445 20.93 -21.26 -15.93
N ALA A 446 20.11 -21.99 -16.70
CA ALA A 446 18.65 -22.00 -16.52
C ALA A 446 18.25 -22.56 -15.15
N THR A 447 18.89 -23.65 -14.71
CA THR A 447 18.66 -24.23 -13.38
C THR A 447 19.11 -23.30 -12.26
N ALA A 448 20.29 -22.67 -12.37
CA ALA A 448 20.78 -21.71 -11.39
C ALA A 448 19.88 -20.47 -11.28
N VAL A 449 19.53 -19.85 -12.41
CA VAL A 449 18.72 -18.61 -12.43
C VAL A 449 17.30 -18.88 -11.93
N SER A 450 16.67 -19.99 -12.32
CA SER A 450 15.32 -20.32 -11.86
C SER A 450 15.28 -20.77 -10.40
N GLY A 451 16.32 -21.45 -9.91
CA GLY A 451 16.50 -21.74 -8.49
C GLY A 451 16.63 -20.46 -7.66
N GLU A 452 17.43 -19.51 -8.13
CA GLU A 452 17.58 -18.20 -7.51
C GLU A 452 16.26 -17.40 -7.52
N ALA A 453 15.50 -17.45 -8.62
CA ALA A 453 14.20 -16.78 -8.73
C ALA A 453 13.22 -17.24 -7.63
N VAL A 454 13.13 -18.56 -7.45
CA VAL A 454 12.29 -19.18 -6.42
C VAL A 454 12.81 -18.89 -5.01
N ARG A 455 14.12 -18.87 -4.80
CA ARG A 455 14.73 -18.52 -3.50
C ARG A 455 14.41 -17.08 -3.10
N VAL A 456 14.43 -16.16 -4.06
CA VAL A 456 14.14 -14.75 -3.86
C VAL A 456 12.66 -14.50 -3.60
N HIS A 457 11.78 -15.25 -4.26
CA HIS A 457 10.33 -15.07 -4.16
C HIS A 457 9.59 -16.42 -4.05
N PRO A 458 9.64 -17.08 -2.87
CA PRO A 458 9.12 -18.44 -2.69
C PRO A 458 7.59 -18.54 -2.74
N GLY A 459 6.86 -17.42 -2.55
CA GLY A 459 5.41 -17.34 -2.68
C GLY A 459 4.89 -17.31 -4.13
N ALA A 460 5.75 -17.10 -5.13
CA ALA A 460 5.33 -16.92 -6.51
C ALA A 460 5.17 -18.26 -7.26
N ALA A 461 3.94 -18.79 -7.35
CA ALA A 461 3.62 -20.01 -8.12
C ALA A 461 4.16 -19.98 -9.56
N ARG A 462 4.09 -18.80 -10.15
CA ARG A 462 4.61 -18.39 -11.46
C ARG A 462 6.09 -18.74 -11.67
N LEU A 463 6.93 -18.57 -10.65
CA LEU A 463 8.37 -18.86 -10.71
C LEU A 463 8.66 -20.34 -10.49
N TRP A 464 7.91 -20.99 -9.59
CA TRP A 464 7.96 -22.43 -9.38
C TRP A 464 7.59 -23.20 -10.65
N SER A 465 6.55 -22.76 -11.36
CA SER A 465 6.18 -23.35 -12.65
C SER A 465 7.28 -23.20 -13.71
N ILE A 466 7.96 -22.05 -13.77
CA ILE A 466 9.07 -21.83 -14.71
C ILE A 466 10.25 -22.75 -14.38
N ARG A 467 10.62 -22.85 -13.09
CA ARG A 467 11.66 -23.77 -12.61
C ARG A 467 11.31 -25.22 -12.98
N ALA A 468 10.05 -25.61 -12.77
CA ALA A 468 9.56 -26.94 -13.13
C ALA A 468 9.67 -27.22 -14.63
N THR A 469 9.25 -26.28 -15.49
CA THR A 469 9.38 -26.39 -16.94
C THR A 469 10.83 -26.49 -17.39
N ILE A 470 11.75 -25.75 -16.76
CA ILE A 470 13.19 -25.85 -17.04
C ILE A 470 13.68 -27.28 -16.77
N HIS A 471 13.41 -27.81 -15.59
CA HIS A 471 13.81 -29.18 -15.25
C HIS A 471 13.13 -30.24 -16.13
N ALA A 472 11.85 -30.08 -16.44
CA ALA A 472 11.13 -30.97 -17.36
C ALA A 472 11.74 -30.97 -18.77
N ARG A 473 12.22 -29.80 -19.23
CA ARG A 473 12.95 -29.70 -20.50
C ARG A 473 14.31 -30.40 -20.43
N VAL A 474 15.05 -30.29 -19.32
CA VAL A 474 16.29 -31.07 -19.12
C VAL A 474 15.99 -32.57 -19.24
N VAL A 475 14.91 -33.05 -18.61
CA VAL A 475 14.49 -34.45 -18.71
C VAL A 475 14.23 -34.87 -20.16
N ALA A 476 13.52 -34.03 -20.93
CA ALA A 476 13.15 -34.32 -22.30
C ALA A 476 14.34 -34.30 -23.29
N GLU A 477 15.28 -33.36 -23.15
CA GLU A 477 16.38 -33.17 -24.09
C GLU A 477 17.67 -33.91 -23.69
N PHE A 478 17.91 -34.13 -22.40
CA PHE A 478 19.17 -34.67 -21.87
C PHE A 478 18.98 -35.98 -21.08
N GLY A 479 17.75 -36.47 -20.94
CA GLY A 479 17.41 -37.71 -20.24
C GLY A 479 16.99 -37.53 -18.78
N PRO A 480 16.44 -38.57 -18.14
CA PRO A 480 15.81 -38.50 -16.83
C PRO A 480 16.82 -38.57 -15.67
N TRP A 481 17.59 -37.50 -15.47
CA TRP A 481 18.46 -37.35 -14.30
C TRP A 481 17.62 -37.18 -13.03
N SER A 482 18.01 -37.83 -11.92
CA SER A 482 17.27 -37.80 -10.65
C SER A 482 16.95 -36.37 -10.20
N ASP A 483 17.94 -35.48 -10.27
CA ASP A 483 17.83 -34.11 -9.79
C ASP A 483 16.87 -33.29 -10.65
N SER A 484 16.85 -33.54 -11.97
CA SER A 484 15.92 -32.89 -12.89
C SER A 484 14.50 -33.43 -12.75
N VAL A 485 14.31 -34.74 -12.57
CA VAL A 485 12.99 -35.31 -12.32
C VAL A 485 12.43 -34.78 -11.00
N ASN A 486 13.24 -34.79 -9.93
CA ASN A 486 12.84 -34.28 -8.62
C ASN A 486 12.56 -32.77 -8.66
N GLY A 487 13.43 -31.98 -9.28
CA GLY A 487 13.26 -30.54 -9.41
C GLY A 487 12.01 -30.16 -10.22
N ALA A 488 11.67 -30.94 -11.25
CA ALA A 488 10.45 -30.73 -12.02
C ALA A 488 9.19 -31.05 -11.20
N ARG A 489 9.16 -32.21 -10.52
CA ARG A 489 8.05 -32.62 -9.65
C ARG A 489 7.84 -31.67 -8.49
N GLU A 490 8.90 -31.31 -7.77
CA GLU A 490 8.87 -30.34 -6.67
C GLU A 490 8.31 -28.99 -7.16
N GLY A 491 8.80 -28.51 -8.30
CA GLY A 491 8.38 -27.23 -8.85
C GLY A 491 6.90 -27.22 -9.27
N PHE A 492 6.42 -28.26 -9.94
CA PHE A 492 5.01 -28.36 -10.30
C PHE A 492 4.11 -28.54 -9.07
N ALA A 493 4.49 -29.41 -8.13
CA ALA A 493 3.76 -29.62 -6.89
C ALA A 493 3.60 -28.31 -6.12
N ARG A 494 4.69 -27.53 -5.98
CA ARG A 494 4.65 -26.26 -5.28
C ARG A 494 3.87 -25.17 -6.03
N ALA A 495 3.97 -25.12 -7.36
CA ALA A 495 3.18 -24.20 -8.18
C ALA A 495 1.67 -24.48 -8.03
N VAL A 496 1.28 -25.76 -8.04
CA VAL A 496 -0.09 -26.23 -7.82
C VAL A 496 -0.57 -25.93 -6.40
N GLU A 497 0.26 -26.14 -5.38
CA GLU A 497 -0.09 -25.82 -3.99
C GLU A 497 -0.38 -24.32 -3.82
N LEU A 498 0.46 -23.47 -4.43
CA LEU A 498 0.32 -22.01 -4.36
C LEU A 498 -0.86 -21.49 -5.19
N GLU A 499 -1.09 -22.05 -6.38
CA GLU A 499 -2.20 -21.66 -7.27
C GLU A 499 -2.97 -22.89 -7.81
N PRO A 500 -3.78 -23.57 -6.98
CA PRO A 500 -4.47 -24.80 -7.37
C PRO A 500 -5.55 -24.60 -8.45
N HIS A 501 -5.94 -23.35 -8.72
CA HIS A 501 -6.93 -23.01 -9.74
C HIS A 501 -6.32 -22.74 -11.12
N GLN A 502 -4.99 -22.84 -11.26
CA GLN A 502 -4.31 -22.71 -12.56
C GLN A 502 -4.10 -24.09 -13.20
N PRO A 503 -4.78 -24.40 -14.32
CA PRO A 503 -4.68 -25.72 -14.92
C PRO A 503 -3.31 -25.99 -15.56
N TRP A 504 -2.56 -24.95 -15.92
CA TRP A 504 -1.33 -25.09 -16.71
C TRP A 504 -0.24 -25.91 -16.02
N SER A 505 -0.05 -25.72 -14.71
CA SER A 505 0.96 -26.47 -13.96
C SER A 505 0.58 -27.95 -13.80
N PHE A 506 -0.72 -28.26 -13.66
CA PHE A 506 -1.21 -29.65 -13.67
C PHE A 506 -0.97 -30.34 -15.01
N LEU A 507 -1.28 -29.66 -16.11
CA LEU A 507 -1.14 -30.22 -17.46
C LEU A 507 0.32 -30.50 -17.83
N GLU A 508 1.23 -29.57 -17.52
CA GLU A 508 2.66 -29.77 -17.77
C GLU A 508 3.25 -30.85 -16.84
N TRP A 509 2.76 -30.96 -15.60
CA TRP A 509 3.16 -32.06 -14.72
C TRP A 509 2.68 -33.42 -15.23
N ALA A 510 1.40 -33.54 -15.63
CA ALA A 510 0.87 -34.76 -16.22
C ALA A 510 1.66 -35.17 -17.49
N ARG A 511 2.06 -34.19 -18.30
CA ARG A 511 2.91 -34.41 -19.48
C ARG A 511 4.29 -34.97 -19.09
N LEU A 512 4.92 -34.43 -18.05
CA LEU A 512 6.18 -34.96 -17.52
C LEU A 512 6.01 -36.42 -17.07
N GLU A 513 5.01 -36.73 -16.24
CA GLU A 513 4.80 -38.09 -15.73
C GLU A 513 4.54 -39.09 -16.85
N ARG A 514 3.75 -38.69 -17.86
CA ARG A 514 3.53 -39.50 -19.05
C ARG A 514 4.83 -39.78 -19.81
N ASN A 515 5.69 -38.77 -19.98
CA ASN A 515 6.99 -38.93 -20.66
C ASN A 515 7.95 -39.84 -19.89
N LEU A 516 7.79 -39.93 -18.56
CA LEU A 516 8.53 -40.85 -17.70
C LEU A 516 7.94 -42.27 -17.67
N GLY A 517 6.79 -42.51 -18.30
CA GLY A 517 6.10 -43.80 -18.32
C GLY A 517 5.09 -44.00 -17.16
N HIS A 518 4.93 -43.01 -16.27
CA HIS A 518 3.99 -43.07 -15.16
C HIS A 518 2.58 -42.63 -15.57
N THR A 519 1.95 -43.42 -16.43
CA THR A 519 0.65 -43.06 -17.03
C THR A 519 -0.47 -42.95 -16.00
N ALA A 520 -0.47 -43.78 -14.95
CA ALA A 520 -1.46 -43.71 -13.87
C ALA A 520 -1.37 -42.38 -13.09
N ASP A 521 -0.16 -41.93 -12.79
CA ASP A 521 0.06 -40.66 -12.08
C ASP A 521 -0.33 -39.46 -12.95
N ALA A 522 -0.04 -39.51 -14.25
CA ALA A 522 -0.46 -38.49 -15.20
C ALA A 522 -1.99 -38.34 -15.28
N VAL A 523 -2.74 -39.45 -15.20
CA VAL A 523 -4.22 -39.43 -15.20
C VAL A 523 -4.77 -38.85 -13.89
N ASN A 524 -4.13 -39.08 -12.75
CA ASN A 524 -4.58 -38.53 -11.47
C ASN A 524 -4.41 -37.00 -11.36
N LEU A 525 -3.61 -36.39 -12.24
CA LEU A 525 -3.33 -34.95 -12.26
C LEU A 525 -4.30 -34.14 -13.15
N VAL A 526 -5.13 -34.79 -13.98
CA VAL A 526 -6.04 -34.16 -14.96
C VAL A 526 -7.47 -34.61 -14.69
#